data_AF-A0A4U6TSZ2-F1
#
_entry.id   AF-A0A4U6TSZ2-F1
#
_cell.length_a   1.000
_cell.length_b   1.000
_cell.length_c   1.000
_cell.angle_alpha   90.00
_cell.angle_beta   90.00
_cell.angle_gamma   90.00
#
_symmetry.space_group_name_H-M   'P 1'
#
loop_
_entity.id
_entity.type
_entity.pdbx_description
1 polymer ?
#
loop_
_entity_poly.entity_id
_entity_poly.type
_entity_poly.pdbx_seq_one_letter_code
_entity_poly.pdbx_strand_id
1 'polypeptide(L)'
;MARGEETKTKKKKSLPKNTCKTLARYPPLPIPPAADLIRVLSLGIRALAAMDSGGGAEGELTAQETALYDRQIRVWGVDAQKRLSKAHVLVCGMNGTTTEFCKNIVLAGVGSLSLMDDHMVTEDDLNANFLIPPDESIYGGRSLAEVCCESLKDFNPMVRVSVEKGDPSLIDGEFLDKFDIIVVSGASLKTKLFINENCRKRSKRIAFYAIDCKDSCGEIFVDLQKHSYVQKKPGGESEPQELTYPSLQEAISVSWNNLPRRTAKLYFAMRVLENYELSEGRSPGETTLSDIPAVLARRKDMCDNMSLSESQIPTALIERLVAAGKKEHPPVCAILGGILGQEVIKSISCKGDPIKNFFYFDAADGKGVIEDIPPPPPSVN
;
A
#
# COMPACT_ATOMS: atom_id res chain seq x y z
N MET A 1 56.37 -41.89 -53.76
CA MET A 1 57.13 -42.40 -52.60
C MET A 1 58.14 -41.34 -52.20
N ALA A 2 57.79 -40.50 -51.22
CA ALA A 2 58.63 -39.40 -50.80
C ALA A 2 58.49 -39.18 -49.28
N ARG A 3 59.65 -39.34 -48.61
CA ARG A 3 60.20 -38.62 -47.46
C ARG A 3 59.33 -38.44 -46.22
N GLY A 4 59.84 -38.99 -45.11
CA GLY A 4 59.32 -38.80 -43.76
C GLY A 4 59.49 -37.38 -43.26
N GLU A 5 58.55 -36.98 -42.41
CA GLU A 5 58.57 -35.75 -41.63
C GLU A 5 58.42 -36.07 -40.14
N GLU A 6 59.28 -35.42 -39.37
CA GLU A 6 59.37 -35.46 -37.91
C GLU A 6 58.08 -34.96 -37.24
N THR A 7 57.55 -35.76 -36.33
CA THR A 7 56.44 -35.37 -35.46
C THR A 7 56.93 -34.49 -34.32
N LYS A 8 56.77 -33.17 -34.45
CA LYS A 8 57.04 -32.19 -33.38
C LYS A 8 56.04 -32.35 -32.22
N THR A 9 56.58 -32.69 -31.05
CA THR A 9 55.87 -32.74 -29.76
C THR A 9 55.46 -31.32 -29.33
N LYS A 10 54.17 -31.00 -29.33
CA LYS A 10 53.64 -29.75 -28.76
C LYS A 10 53.68 -29.81 -27.23
N LYS A 11 54.58 -29.04 -26.61
CA LYS A 11 54.54 -28.72 -25.16
C LYS A 11 53.20 -28.05 -24.83
N LYS A 12 52.36 -28.70 -24.02
CA LYS A 12 51.22 -28.06 -23.34
C LYS A 12 51.76 -26.98 -22.41
N LYS A 13 51.46 -25.71 -22.68
CA LYS A 13 51.61 -24.62 -21.70
C LYS A 13 50.56 -24.84 -20.60
N SER A 14 51.02 -25.15 -19.39
CA SER A 14 50.20 -25.20 -18.19
C SER A 14 49.73 -23.79 -17.83
N LEU A 15 48.42 -23.60 -17.64
CA LEU A 15 47.90 -22.39 -17.02
C LEU A 15 48.47 -22.23 -15.60
N PRO A 16 48.80 -21.00 -15.17
CA PRO A 16 49.27 -20.76 -13.81
C PRO A 16 48.15 -21.09 -12.81
N LYS A 17 48.51 -21.87 -11.79
CA LYS A 17 47.66 -22.13 -10.62
C LYS A 17 47.39 -20.79 -9.94
N ASN A 18 46.15 -20.31 -10.03
CA ASN A 18 45.70 -19.20 -9.21
C ASN A 18 45.78 -19.61 -7.74
N THR A 19 46.79 -19.10 -7.04
CA THR A 19 46.85 -19.04 -5.59
C THR A 19 45.59 -18.35 -5.09
N CYS A 20 44.69 -19.12 -4.48
CA CYS A 20 43.56 -18.62 -3.72
C CYS A 20 44.11 -17.82 -2.53
N LYS A 21 44.20 -16.50 -2.70
CA LYS A 21 44.38 -15.59 -1.57
C LYS A 21 43.08 -15.66 -0.77
N THR A 22 43.18 -16.14 0.46
CA THR A 22 42.13 -16.08 1.47
C THR A 22 41.60 -14.66 1.54
N LEU A 23 40.37 -14.44 1.06
CA LEU A 23 39.63 -13.20 1.33
C LEU A 23 39.51 -13.11 2.85
N ALA A 24 40.15 -12.10 3.44
CA ALA A 24 39.89 -11.73 4.82
C ALA A 24 38.37 -11.53 4.95
N ARG A 25 37.75 -12.32 5.84
CA ARG A 25 36.36 -12.09 6.23
C ARG A 25 36.33 -10.72 6.87
N TYR A 26 35.84 -9.71 6.15
CA TYR A 26 35.44 -8.47 6.79
C TYR A 26 34.37 -8.84 7.83
N PRO A 27 34.49 -8.37 9.08
CA PRO A 27 33.36 -8.48 10.00
C PRO A 27 32.16 -7.77 9.36
N PRO A 28 30.93 -8.26 9.57
CA PRO A 28 29.75 -7.55 9.11
C PRO A 28 29.81 -6.13 9.68
N LEU A 29 29.78 -5.13 8.78
CA LEU A 29 29.57 -3.76 9.20
C LEU A 29 28.23 -3.71 9.94
N PRO A 30 28.15 -3.10 11.13
CA PRO A 30 26.88 -2.94 11.82
C PRO A 30 25.94 -2.18 10.90
N ILE A 31 24.79 -2.79 10.59
CA ILE A 31 23.68 -2.10 9.93
C ILE A 31 23.20 -1.06 10.95
N PRO A 32 23.26 0.24 10.65
CA PRO A 32 22.75 1.24 11.58
C PRO A 32 21.24 0.99 11.78
N PRO A 33 20.71 1.22 12.99
CA PRO A 33 19.26 1.18 13.22
C PRO A 33 18.54 2.05 12.18
N ALA A 34 17.35 1.66 11.72
CA ALA A 34 16.57 2.43 10.75
C ALA A 34 16.40 3.92 11.18
N ALA A 35 16.39 4.17 12.49
CA ALA A 35 16.39 5.50 13.10
C ALA A 35 17.57 6.40 12.66
N ASP A 36 18.77 5.85 12.43
CA ASP A 36 19.95 6.63 12.03
C ASP A 36 19.90 7.04 10.55
N LEU A 37 19.29 6.23 9.68
CA LEU A 37 19.05 6.59 8.27
C LEU A 37 18.00 7.70 8.15
N ILE A 38 16.94 7.64 8.96
CA ILE A 38 15.92 8.69 9.09
C ILE A 38 16.57 9.98 9.63
N ARG A 39 17.50 9.88 10.59
CA ARG A 39 18.22 11.02 11.14
C ARG A 39 19.14 11.69 10.12
N VAL A 40 19.82 10.91 9.27
CA VAL A 40 20.68 11.45 8.20
C VAL A 40 19.86 12.14 7.10
N LEU A 41 18.71 11.57 6.72
CA LEU A 41 17.79 12.20 5.76
C LEU A 41 17.19 13.49 6.35
N SER A 42 16.70 13.45 7.59
CA SER A 42 16.13 14.63 8.27
C SER A 42 17.16 15.73 8.55
N LEU A 43 18.42 15.39 8.88
CA LEU A 43 19.51 16.37 9.02
C LEU A 43 19.85 17.06 7.70
N GLY A 44 19.88 16.32 6.59
CA GLY A 44 20.05 16.89 5.25
C GLY A 44 18.93 17.86 4.87
N ILE A 45 17.69 17.54 5.26
CA ILE A 45 16.50 18.37 5.00
C ILE A 45 16.47 19.62 5.90
N ARG A 46 16.80 19.49 7.19
CA ARG A 46 16.87 20.62 8.14
C ARG A 46 17.97 21.62 7.79
N ALA A 47 19.10 21.16 7.23
CA ALA A 47 20.17 22.05 6.77
C ALA A 47 19.75 22.92 5.58
N LEU A 48 18.87 22.44 4.69
CA LEU A 48 18.30 23.23 3.60
C LEU A 48 17.25 24.25 4.09
N ALA A 49 16.48 23.92 5.14
CA ALA A 49 15.41 24.79 5.67
C ALA A 49 15.91 26.11 6.28
N ALA A 50 17.21 26.22 6.60
CA ALA A 50 17.79 27.43 7.19
C ALA A 50 18.19 28.50 6.16
N MET A 51 17.96 28.29 4.86
CA MET A 51 18.58 29.10 3.79
C MET A 51 17.64 29.93 2.91
N ASP A 52 16.32 30.02 3.14
CA ASP A 52 15.47 30.87 2.29
C ASP A 52 14.31 31.55 3.02
N SER A 53 14.22 32.86 2.79
CA SER A 53 13.15 33.76 3.22
C SER A 53 12.75 34.56 1.99
N GLY A 54 11.77 34.06 1.22
CA GLY A 54 11.30 34.69 -0.01
C GLY A 54 9.94 34.17 -0.45
N GLY A 55 8.94 35.05 -0.48
CA GLY A 55 7.58 34.75 -0.92
C GLY A 55 7.51 34.49 -2.43
N GLY A 56 7.12 33.28 -2.81
CA GLY A 56 6.82 32.89 -4.19
C GLY A 56 5.34 33.09 -4.55
N ALA A 57 5.06 33.32 -5.83
CA ALA A 57 3.73 33.45 -6.39
C ALA A 57 2.89 32.17 -6.17
N GLU A 58 1.57 32.32 -5.96
CA GLU A 58 0.65 31.21 -5.69
C GLU A 58 0.75 30.11 -6.76
N GLY A 59 1.33 28.96 -6.40
CA GLY A 59 1.37 27.75 -7.24
C GLY A 59 2.71 27.44 -7.93
N GLU A 60 3.79 28.15 -7.62
CA GLU A 60 5.15 27.70 -7.94
C GLU A 60 5.78 26.94 -6.78
N LEU A 61 6.59 25.92 -7.08
CA LEU A 61 7.39 25.24 -6.07
C LEU A 61 8.51 26.18 -5.64
N THR A 62 8.75 26.26 -4.34
CA THR A 62 9.88 27.00 -3.79
C THR A 62 11.22 26.42 -4.28
N ALA A 63 12.29 27.19 -4.20
CA ALA A 63 13.63 26.70 -4.53
C ALA A 63 14.02 25.49 -3.66
N GLN A 64 13.64 25.52 -2.38
CA GLN A 64 13.82 24.43 -1.44
C GLN A 64 13.08 23.16 -1.88
N GLU A 65 11.79 23.27 -2.25
CA GLU A 65 11.01 22.11 -2.73
C GLU A 65 11.58 21.57 -4.05
N THR A 66 12.00 22.44 -4.95
CA THR A 66 12.61 22.04 -6.23
C THR A 66 13.89 21.25 -6.01
N ALA A 67 14.74 21.67 -5.07
CA ALA A 67 15.95 20.95 -4.69
C ALA A 67 15.65 19.62 -4.00
N LEU A 68 14.70 19.61 -3.04
CA LEU A 68 14.31 18.42 -2.29
C LEU A 68 13.72 17.33 -3.21
N TYR A 69 12.86 17.73 -4.15
CA TYR A 69 12.13 16.83 -5.03
C TYR A 69 12.77 16.63 -6.41
N ASP A 70 13.98 17.13 -6.68
CA ASP A 70 14.62 17.08 -8.01
C ASP A 70 14.55 15.69 -8.65
N ARG A 71 14.90 14.63 -7.91
CA ARG A 71 14.86 13.24 -8.42
C ARG A 71 13.45 12.79 -8.77
N GLN A 72 12.46 13.21 -7.99
CA GLN A 72 11.06 12.84 -8.15
C GLN A 72 10.42 13.61 -9.32
N ILE A 73 10.73 14.90 -9.42
CA ILE A 73 10.36 15.78 -10.53
C ILE A 73 10.89 15.23 -11.86
N ARG A 74 12.08 14.62 -11.91
CA ARG A 74 12.58 13.96 -13.13
C ARG A 74 11.75 12.75 -13.56
N VAL A 75 11.06 12.09 -12.63
CA VAL A 75 10.22 10.92 -12.91
C VAL A 75 8.84 11.33 -13.40
N TRP A 76 8.14 12.19 -12.65
CA TRP A 76 6.74 12.54 -12.96
C TRP A 76 6.51 13.99 -13.42
N GLY A 77 7.53 14.84 -13.42
CA GLY A 77 7.46 16.22 -13.89
C GLY A 77 6.96 17.22 -12.85
N VAL A 78 7.27 18.50 -13.09
CA VAL A 78 6.97 19.60 -12.16
C VAL A 78 5.47 19.73 -11.89
N ASP A 79 4.62 19.64 -12.91
CA ASP A 79 3.17 19.78 -12.73
C ASP A 79 2.56 18.69 -11.85
N ALA A 80 3.10 17.47 -11.93
CA ALA A 80 2.69 16.38 -11.06
C ALA A 80 3.09 16.67 -9.60
N GLN A 81 4.31 17.18 -9.38
CA GLN A 81 4.77 17.59 -8.05
C GLN A 81 3.92 18.74 -7.48
N LYS A 82 3.55 19.72 -8.30
CA LYS A 82 2.64 20.79 -7.90
C LYS A 82 1.28 20.26 -7.47
N ARG A 83 0.71 19.27 -8.18
CA ARG A 83 -0.54 18.62 -7.77
C ARG A 83 -0.38 17.86 -6.46
N LEU A 84 0.72 17.12 -6.28
CA LEU A 84 1.05 16.44 -5.02
C LEU A 84 1.08 17.42 -3.85
N SER A 85 1.81 18.52 -3.97
CA SER A 85 1.94 19.54 -2.91
C SER A 85 0.63 20.21 -2.48
N LYS A 86 -0.45 20.04 -3.25
CA LYS A 86 -1.79 20.56 -2.96
C LYS A 86 -2.78 19.50 -2.51
N ALA A 87 -2.42 18.21 -2.61
CA ALA A 87 -3.32 17.11 -2.28
C ALA A 87 -3.43 16.90 -0.77
N HIS A 88 -4.64 16.65 -0.30
CA HIS A 88 -4.96 16.35 1.09
C HIS A 88 -5.39 14.90 1.25
N VAL A 89 -4.67 14.14 2.08
CA VAL A 89 -4.88 12.70 2.29
C VAL A 89 -5.35 12.44 3.72
N LEU A 90 -6.44 11.69 3.87
CA LEU A 90 -6.86 11.10 5.15
C LEU A 90 -6.49 9.62 5.18
N VAL A 91 -5.93 9.17 6.30
CA VAL A 91 -5.71 7.75 6.61
C VAL A 91 -6.51 7.39 7.85
N CYS A 92 -7.46 6.47 7.71
CA CYS A 92 -8.24 5.88 8.79
C CYS A 92 -7.67 4.50 9.12
N GLY A 93 -7.13 4.35 10.33
CA GLY A 93 -6.49 3.12 10.80
C GLY A 93 -4.99 3.08 10.56
N MET A 94 -4.23 3.06 11.66
CA MET A 94 -2.78 2.94 11.69
C MET A 94 -2.37 1.50 12.00
N ASN A 95 -1.58 0.91 11.10
CA ASN A 95 -0.92 -0.38 11.27
C ASN A 95 0.41 -0.36 10.50
N GLY A 96 1.10 -1.49 10.37
CA GLY A 96 2.38 -1.54 9.67
C GLY A 96 2.24 -1.18 8.20
N THR A 97 1.14 -1.58 7.56
CA THR A 97 0.89 -1.30 6.15
C THR A 97 0.61 0.18 5.88
N THR A 98 -0.26 0.81 6.66
CA THR A 98 -0.54 2.25 6.53
C THR A 98 0.63 3.11 7.00
N THR A 99 1.47 2.62 7.91
CA THR A 99 2.73 3.25 8.29
C THR A 99 3.68 3.39 7.10
N GLU A 100 3.88 2.29 6.35
CA GLU A 100 4.71 2.30 5.14
C GLU A 100 4.13 3.23 4.06
N PHE A 101 2.81 3.21 3.87
CA PHE A 101 2.11 4.14 2.99
C PHE A 101 2.33 5.60 3.39
N CYS A 102 2.12 5.95 4.66
CA CYS A 102 2.25 7.30 5.19
C CYS A 102 3.67 7.84 4.98
N LYS A 103 4.68 7.03 5.27
CA LYS A 103 6.08 7.37 5.00
C LYS A 103 6.30 7.67 3.51
N ASN A 104 5.76 6.84 2.61
CA ASN A 104 5.93 7.05 1.17
C ASN A 104 5.28 8.34 0.68
N ILE A 105 4.04 8.65 1.08
CA ILE A 105 3.34 9.86 0.61
C ILE A 105 3.86 11.15 1.26
N VAL A 106 4.32 11.10 2.52
CA VAL A 106 5.02 12.22 3.15
C VAL A 106 6.35 12.52 2.45
N LEU A 107 7.15 11.49 2.12
CA LEU A 107 8.38 11.67 1.35
C LEU A 107 8.13 12.11 -0.10
N ALA A 108 6.96 11.77 -0.66
CA ALA A 108 6.52 12.23 -1.98
C ALA A 108 6.11 13.72 -2.00
N GLY A 109 5.90 14.32 -0.83
CA GLY A 109 5.55 15.73 -0.71
C GLY A 109 4.08 16.03 -0.99
N VAL A 110 3.17 15.22 -0.45
CA VAL A 110 1.73 15.58 -0.45
C VAL A 110 1.49 16.86 0.36
N GLY A 111 0.46 17.64 0.03
CA GLY A 111 0.16 18.89 0.73
C GLY A 111 -0.19 18.70 2.21
N SER A 112 -1.02 17.70 2.52
CA SER A 112 -1.19 17.26 3.91
C SER A 112 -1.56 15.78 4.04
N LEU A 113 -1.19 15.24 5.19
CA LEU A 113 -1.59 13.92 5.67
C LEU A 113 -2.29 14.08 7.03
N SER A 114 -3.52 13.60 7.13
CA SER A 114 -4.27 13.55 8.38
C SER A 114 -4.48 12.10 8.79
N LEU A 115 -4.16 11.78 10.04
CA LEU A 115 -4.26 10.44 10.61
C LEU A 115 -5.46 10.36 11.56
N MET A 116 -6.34 9.38 11.36
CA MET A 116 -7.45 9.08 12.24
C MET A 116 -7.31 7.67 12.80
N ASP A 117 -6.80 7.60 14.03
CA ASP A 117 -6.73 6.39 14.84
C ASP A 117 -6.61 6.72 16.33
N ASP A 118 -7.71 6.50 17.05
CA ASP A 118 -7.83 6.75 18.48
C ASP A 118 -7.44 5.54 19.35
N HIS A 119 -7.05 4.41 18.75
CA HIS A 119 -6.56 3.27 19.53
C HIS A 119 -5.26 3.65 20.25
N MET A 120 -5.18 3.24 21.51
CA MET A 120 -3.98 3.41 22.31
C MET A 120 -2.88 2.48 21.79
N VAL A 121 -1.65 2.97 21.82
CA VAL A 121 -0.48 2.16 21.44
C VAL A 121 -0.36 0.95 22.36
N THR A 122 -0.21 -0.23 21.76
CA THR A 122 0.08 -1.50 22.43
C THR A 122 1.44 -2.06 22.02
N GLU A 123 1.97 -3.02 22.77
CA GLU A 123 3.23 -3.69 22.42
C GLU A 123 3.17 -4.36 21.03
N ASP A 124 2.01 -4.91 20.67
CA ASP A 124 1.81 -5.59 19.39
C ASP A 124 2.00 -4.65 18.20
N ASP A 125 1.70 -3.35 18.36
CA ASP A 125 1.82 -2.35 17.30
C ASP A 125 3.27 -2.08 16.91
N LEU A 126 4.23 -2.27 17.83
CA LEU A 126 5.66 -2.03 17.57
C LEU A 126 6.24 -3.05 16.57
N ASN A 127 5.60 -4.20 16.38
CA ASN A 127 6.14 -5.29 15.55
C ASN A 127 6.28 -4.90 14.07
N ALA A 128 5.36 -4.08 13.56
CA ALA A 128 5.32 -3.69 12.16
C ALA A 128 5.28 -2.17 11.95
N ASN A 129 5.29 -1.37 13.01
CA ASN A 129 5.20 0.08 12.93
C ASN A 129 6.50 0.77 13.42
N PHE A 130 7.38 1.13 12.47
CA PHE A 130 8.63 1.83 12.77
C PHE A 130 8.45 3.31 13.16
N LEU A 131 7.24 3.86 13.09
CA LEU A 131 6.96 5.23 13.52
C LEU A 131 6.69 5.34 15.02
N ILE A 132 6.55 4.22 15.72
CA ILE A 132 6.31 4.16 17.18
C ILE A 132 7.65 4.00 17.90
N PRO A 133 8.17 5.02 18.61
CA PRO A 133 9.26 4.99 19.60
C PRO A 133 10.33 3.88 19.46
N PRO A 134 11.21 3.65 20.45
CA PRO A 134 11.16 2.39 21.20
C PRO A 134 11.10 2.68 22.71
N ASP A 135 10.52 3.82 23.06
CA ASP A 135 10.49 4.38 24.41
C ASP A 135 9.12 4.17 25.05
N GLU A 136 9.06 3.28 26.04
CA GLU A 136 7.84 2.94 26.78
C GLU A 136 7.16 4.12 27.46
N SER A 137 7.91 5.17 27.80
CA SER A 137 7.34 6.37 28.42
C SER A 137 6.43 7.16 27.46
N ILE A 138 6.53 6.91 26.15
CA ILE A 138 5.74 7.56 25.10
C ILE A 138 4.40 6.83 24.86
N TYR A 139 4.30 5.53 25.16
CA TYR A 139 3.14 4.70 24.77
C TYR A 139 1.99 4.72 25.79
N GLY A 140 2.28 5.00 27.06
CA GLY A 140 1.30 4.98 28.14
C GLY A 140 0.32 6.16 28.08
N GLY A 141 -0.65 6.11 27.17
CA GLY A 141 -1.79 7.04 27.13
C GLY A 141 -1.91 7.92 25.87
N ARG A 142 -1.19 7.60 24.81
CA ARG A 142 -1.28 8.29 23.51
C ARG A 142 -1.87 7.37 22.46
N SER A 143 -2.58 7.95 21.48
CA SER A 143 -3.14 7.16 20.38
C SER A 143 -2.10 6.87 19.30
N LEU A 144 -2.33 5.82 18.50
CA LEU A 144 -1.47 5.46 17.36
C LEU A 144 -1.29 6.65 16.41
N ALA A 145 -2.37 7.38 16.11
CA ALA A 145 -2.29 8.56 15.25
C ALA A 145 -1.38 9.65 15.83
N GLU A 146 -1.43 9.91 17.14
CA GLU A 146 -0.60 10.93 17.80
C GLU A 146 0.88 10.60 17.77
N VAL A 147 1.23 9.34 18.03
CA VAL A 147 2.63 8.90 18.00
C VAL A 147 3.16 8.88 16.57
N CYS A 148 2.40 8.33 15.62
CA CYS A 148 2.81 8.29 14.22
C CYS A 148 2.91 9.69 13.59
N CYS A 149 2.00 10.60 13.93
CA CYS A 149 1.99 11.99 13.46
C CYS A 149 3.28 12.72 13.84
N GLU A 150 3.75 12.57 15.08
CA GLU A 150 5.00 13.20 15.52
C GLU A 150 6.20 12.70 14.75
N SER A 151 6.34 11.38 14.61
CA SER A 151 7.44 10.78 13.85
C SER A 151 7.42 11.20 12.37
N LEU A 152 6.25 11.24 11.73
CA LEU A 152 6.12 11.60 10.31
C LEU A 152 6.49 13.06 10.02
N LYS A 153 6.34 13.99 10.96
CA LYS A 153 6.76 15.39 10.78
C LYS A 153 8.26 15.52 10.53
N ASP A 154 9.06 14.61 11.08
CA ASP A 154 10.52 14.60 10.87
C ASP A 154 10.94 14.07 9.49
N PHE A 155 10.06 13.34 8.78
CA PHE A 155 10.37 12.81 7.45
C PHE A 155 10.37 13.92 6.39
N ASN A 156 9.44 14.87 6.49
CA ASN A 156 9.34 15.96 5.53
C ASN A 156 8.68 17.21 6.14
N PRO A 157 9.45 18.23 6.54
CA PRO A 157 8.91 19.48 7.09
C PRO A 157 8.01 20.28 6.16
N MET A 158 8.01 19.98 4.85
CA MET A 158 7.14 20.64 3.87
C MET A 158 5.71 20.06 3.86
N VAL A 159 5.48 18.90 4.49
CA VAL A 159 4.18 18.24 4.53
C VAL A 159 3.48 18.55 5.85
N ARG A 160 2.24 19.03 5.79
CA ARG A 160 1.42 19.21 7.00
C ARG A 160 0.90 17.85 7.45
N VAL A 161 1.42 17.33 8.55
CA VAL A 161 0.91 16.11 9.19
C VAL A 161 0.07 16.46 10.42
N SER A 162 -1.18 15.98 10.49
CA SER A 162 -2.12 16.25 11.58
C SER A 162 -2.82 14.98 12.08
N VAL A 163 -3.45 15.08 13.24
CA VAL A 163 -4.33 14.05 13.82
C VAL A 163 -5.76 14.53 13.74
N GLU A 164 -6.66 13.65 13.34
CA GLU A 164 -8.11 13.83 13.41
C GLU A 164 -8.66 12.80 14.39
N LYS A 165 -9.44 13.26 15.37
CA LYS A 165 -10.08 12.39 16.38
C LYS A 165 -11.41 11.87 15.85
N GLY A 166 -11.82 10.69 16.30
CA GLY A 166 -13.14 10.13 16.04
C GLY A 166 -13.15 8.72 15.46
N ASP A 167 -14.37 8.23 15.20
CA ASP A 167 -14.62 6.92 14.62
C ASP A 167 -14.87 7.05 13.10
N PRO A 168 -14.11 6.34 12.25
CA PRO A 168 -14.33 6.30 10.81
C PRO A 168 -15.76 5.91 10.41
N SER A 169 -16.49 5.17 11.24
CA SER A 169 -17.89 4.78 11.01
C SER A 169 -18.90 5.94 11.16
N LEU A 170 -18.47 7.07 11.72
CA LEU A 170 -19.28 8.26 11.99
C LEU A 170 -18.88 9.47 11.15
N ILE A 171 -17.91 9.33 10.25
CA ILE A 171 -17.46 10.42 9.39
C ILE A 171 -18.62 10.90 8.51
N ASP A 172 -18.89 12.20 8.56
CA ASP A 172 -19.87 12.84 7.70
C ASP A 172 -19.26 13.36 6.38
N GLY A 173 -20.15 13.84 5.51
CA GLY A 173 -19.76 14.35 4.21
C GLY A 173 -18.96 15.66 4.25
N GLU A 174 -19.27 16.57 5.19
CA GLU A 174 -18.58 17.86 5.31
C GLU A 174 -17.12 17.66 5.74
N PHE A 175 -16.88 16.67 6.59
CA PHE A 175 -15.54 16.26 6.97
C PHE A 175 -14.76 15.68 5.78
N LEU A 176 -15.37 14.80 4.98
CA LEU A 176 -14.72 14.20 3.82
C LEU A 176 -14.33 15.22 2.75
N ASP A 177 -15.14 16.28 2.56
CA ASP A 177 -14.90 17.31 1.54
C ASP A 177 -13.56 18.06 1.71
N LYS A 178 -12.93 17.96 2.89
CA LYS A 178 -11.58 18.48 3.17
C LYS A 178 -10.47 17.72 2.44
N PHE A 179 -10.71 16.50 2.00
CA PHE A 179 -9.70 15.59 1.47
C PHE A 179 -9.89 15.34 -0.03
N ASP A 180 -8.81 14.96 -0.70
CA ASP A 180 -8.81 14.49 -2.08
C ASP A 180 -8.74 12.96 -2.14
N ILE A 181 -8.11 12.34 -1.13
CA ILE A 181 -7.89 10.91 -1.02
C ILE A 181 -8.22 10.43 0.39
N ILE A 182 -8.95 9.33 0.49
CA ILE A 182 -9.23 8.61 1.73
C ILE A 182 -8.66 7.20 1.62
N VAL A 183 -7.85 6.80 2.60
CA VAL A 183 -7.30 5.45 2.74
C VAL A 183 -7.86 4.85 4.02
N VAL A 184 -8.41 3.65 3.93
CA VAL A 184 -8.99 2.93 5.07
C VAL A 184 -8.28 1.60 5.28
N SER A 185 -7.85 1.32 6.51
CA SER A 185 -7.26 0.04 6.89
C SER A 185 -7.76 -0.40 8.27
N GLY A 186 -7.81 -1.72 8.51
CA GLY A 186 -8.20 -2.27 9.82
C GLY A 186 -9.67 -2.03 10.22
N ALA A 187 -10.48 -1.43 9.34
CA ALA A 187 -11.90 -1.16 9.59
C ALA A 187 -12.80 -2.30 9.11
N SER A 188 -13.95 -2.48 9.75
CA SER A 188 -14.95 -3.47 9.33
C SER A 188 -15.42 -3.22 7.90
N LEU A 189 -15.86 -4.29 7.20
CA LEU A 189 -16.41 -4.18 5.85
C LEU A 189 -17.54 -3.14 5.79
N LYS A 190 -18.42 -3.12 6.79
CA LYS A 190 -19.49 -2.12 6.93
C LYS A 190 -18.95 -0.68 6.89
N THR A 191 -17.85 -0.41 7.59
CA THR A 191 -17.22 0.91 7.64
C THR A 191 -16.58 1.28 6.31
N LYS A 192 -15.87 0.35 5.67
CA LYS A 192 -15.28 0.56 4.33
C LYS A 192 -16.36 0.91 3.30
N LEU A 193 -17.48 0.17 3.31
CA LEU A 193 -18.64 0.43 2.45
C LEU A 193 -19.26 1.80 2.73
N PHE A 194 -19.45 2.14 4.00
CA PHE A 194 -19.99 3.43 4.42
C PHE A 194 -19.14 4.60 3.92
N ILE A 195 -17.81 4.55 4.11
CA ILE A 195 -16.92 5.63 3.68
C ILE A 195 -16.88 5.73 2.15
N ASN A 196 -16.74 4.60 1.44
CA ASN A 196 -16.70 4.59 -0.02
C ASN A 196 -17.97 5.20 -0.63
N GLU A 197 -19.14 4.84 -0.11
CA GLU A 197 -20.42 5.39 -0.56
C GLU A 197 -20.52 6.89 -0.28
N ASN A 198 -20.06 7.35 0.89
CA ASN A 198 -20.06 8.79 1.21
C ASN A 198 -19.10 9.59 0.31
N CYS A 199 -17.95 9.03 -0.06
CA CYS A 199 -17.02 9.62 -1.05
C CYS A 199 -17.68 9.78 -2.42
N ARG A 200 -18.49 8.81 -2.87
CA ARG A 200 -19.20 8.87 -4.17
C ARG A 200 -20.36 9.87 -4.18
N LYS A 201 -20.92 10.20 -3.00
CA LYS A 201 -21.99 11.21 -2.86
C LYS A 201 -21.48 12.66 -2.88
N ARG A 202 -20.16 12.86 -2.87
CA ARG A 202 -19.57 14.21 -2.86
C ARG A 202 -19.64 14.85 -4.24
N SER A 203 -19.76 16.18 -4.28
CA SER A 203 -19.67 16.95 -5.52
C SER A 203 -18.23 17.01 -6.03
N LYS A 204 -17.26 17.07 -5.10
CA LYS A 204 -15.84 16.92 -5.36
C LYS A 204 -15.52 15.43 -5.46
N ARG A 205 -14.80 15.01 -6.50
CA ARG A 205 -14.31 13.64 -6.61
C ARG A 205 -13.29 13.36 -5.52
N ILE A 206 -13.59 12.38 -4.67
CA ILE A 206 -12.67 11.86 -3.66
C ILE A 206 -12.24 10.45 -4.08
N ALA A 207 -10.92 10.24 -4.19
CA ALA A 207 -10.36 8.92 -4.43
C ALA A 207 -10.43 8.08 -3.15
N PHE A 208 -10.95 6.86 -3.24
CA PHE A 208 -11.07 5.95 -2.12
C PHE A 208 -10.15 4.75 -2.31
N TYR A 209 -9.47 4.38 -1.24
CA TYR A 209 -8.65 3.18 -1.17
C TYR A 209 -8.95 2.41 0.13
N ALA A 210 -9.00 1.09 0.03
CA ALA A 210 -8.91 0.23 1.20
C ALA A 210 -7.66 -0.63 1.09
N ILE A 211 -7.00 -0.89 2.22
CA ILE A 211 -5.77 -1.70 2.26
C ILE A 211 -5.77 -2.55 3.51
N ASP A 212 -5.47 -3.84 3.35
CA ASP A 212 -5.36 -4.76 4.49
C ASP A 212 -4.21 -5.74 4.27
N CYS A 213 -3.50 -6.03 5.35
CA CYS A 213 -2.55 -7.13 5.45
C CYS A 213 -3.06 -8.10 6.51
N LYS A 214 -3.20 -9.37 6.14
CA LYS A 214 -3.53 -10.47 7.06
C LYS A 214 -2.41 -11.51 6.95
N ASP A 215 -1.52 -11.54 7.94
CA ASP A 215 -0.32 -12.39 7.96
C ASP A 215 0.58 -12.12 6.74
N SER A 216 0.65 -13.06 5.79
CA SER A 216 1.46 -12.96 4.59
C SER A 216 0.65 -12.56 3.33
N CYS A 217 -0.62 -12.22 3.49
CA CYS A 217 -1.55 -11.90 2.41
C CYS A 217 -1.95 -10.42 2.46
N GLY A 218 -2.06 -9.80 1.29
CA GLY A 218 -2.41 -8.40 1.14
C GLY A 218 -3.51 -8.16 0.13
N GLU A 219 -4.34 -7.16 0.41
CA GLU A 219 -5.38 -6.66 -0.49
C GLU A 219 -5.31 -5.14 -0.55
N ILE A 220 -5.42 -4.59 -1.76
CA ILE A 220 -5.69 -3.16 -2.00
C ILE A 220 -6.92 -3.08 -2.89
N PHE A 221 -7.92 -2.30 -2.46
CA PHE A 221 -9.03 -1.88 -3.28
C PHE A 221 -8.87 -0.43 -3.69
N VAL A 222 -9.25 -0.11 -4.93
CA VAL A 222 -9.16 1.22 -5.53
C VAL A 222 -10.51 1.62 -6.12
N ASP A 223 -11.02 2.78 -5.72
CA ASP A 223 -12.17 3.44 -6.36
C ASP A 223 -11.83 4.91 -6.64
N LEU A 224 -11.48 5.20 -7.91
CA LEU A 224 -11.23 6.56 -8.38
C LEU A 224 -12.48 7.21 -8.99
N GLN A 225 -13.64 6.55 -8.91
CA GLN A 225 -14.89 6.92 -9.56
C GLN A 225 -14.68 7.04 -11.08
N LYS A 226 -14.92 8.22 -11.65
CA LYS A 226 -14.55 8.54 -13.03
C LYS A 226 -13.19 9.25 -13.04
N HIS A 227 -12.16 8.63 -13.61
CA HIS A 227 -10.79 9.12 -13.55
C HIS A 227 -10.14 9.20 -14.93
N SER A 228 -9.69 10.40 -15.29
CA SER A 228 -8.93 10.65 -16.51
C SER A 228 -7.44 10.76 -16.19
N TYR A 229 -6.60 10.12 -17.00
CA TYR A 229 -5.15 10.11 -16.83
C TYR A 229 -4.44 10.07 -18.19
N VAL A 230 -3.13 10.29 -18.18
CA VAL A 230 -2.30 10.25 -19.37
C VAL A 230 -1.48 8.97 -19.37
N GLN A 231 -1.72 8.12 -20.37
CA GLN A 231 -0.96 6.90 -20.60
C GLN A 231 0.21 7.19 -21.54
N LYS A 232 1.41 6.77 -21.14
CA LYS A 232 2.62 6.89 -21.97
C LYS A 232 2.90 5.56 -22.66
N LYS A 233 2.66 5.48 -23.97
CA LYS A 233 2.97 4.28 -24.75
C LYS A 233 4.50 4.16 -24.96
N PRO A 234 5.08 2.94 -24.90
CA PRO A 234 6.49 2.75 -25.24
C PRO A 234 6.77 3.21 -26.68
N GLY A 235 7.58 4.27 -26.84
CA GLY A 235 7.95 4.82 -28.14
C GLY A 235 6.85 5.60 -28.89
N GLY A 236 5.71 5.88 -28.24
CA GLY A 236 4.59 6.61 -28.82
C GLY A 236 4.26 7.92 -28.10
N GLU A 237 3.31 8.67 -28.67
CA GLU A 237 2.75 9.86 -28.03
C GLU A 237 1.93 9.48 -26.79
N SER A 238 1.79 10.45 -25.87
CA SER A 238 0.99 10.26 -24.67
C SER A 238 -0.48 10.49 -24.99
N GLU A 239 -1.35 9.55 -24.61
CA GLU A 239 -2.76 9.59 -24.94
C GLU A 239 -3.61 9.78 -23.66
N PRO A 240 -4.65 10.63 -23.70
CA PRO A 240 -5.62 10.71 -22.63
C PRO A 240 -6.43 9.41 -22.58
N GLN A 241 -6.58 8.87 -21.37
CA GLN A 241 -7.37 7.68 -21.07
C GLN A 241 -8.38 8.02 -19.97
N GLU A 242 -9.48 7.28 -19.92
CA GLU A 242 -10.51 7.43 -18.91
C GLU A 242 -10.94 6.06 -18.38
N LEU A 243 -10.99 5.92 -17.07
CA LEU A 243 -11.46 4.73 -16.38
C LEU A 243 -12.64 5.07 -15.48
N THR A 244 -13.64 4.21 -15.51
CA THR A 244 -14.75 4.21 -14.55
C THR A 244 -14.59 3.04 -13.58
N TYR A 245 -14.70 3.33 -12.30
CA TYR A 245 -14.57 2.37 -11.21
C TYR A 245 -15.94 2.04 -10.60
N PRO A 246 -16.23 0.75 -10.35
CA PRO A 246 -17.36 0.37 -9.51
C PRO A 246 -17.06 0.75 -8.06
N SER A 247 -18.11 0.97 -7.28
CA SER A 247 -18.03 1.09 -5.82
C SER A 247 -17.53 -0.22 -5.21
N LEU A 248 -17.05 -0.16 -3.97
CA LEU A 248 -16.68 -1.36 -3.21
C LEU A 248 -17.87 -2.31 -3.09
N GLN A 249 -19.07 -1.77 -2.81
CA GLN A 249 -20.30 -2.56 -2.73
C GLN A 249 -20.57 -3.30 -4.04
N GLU A 250 -20.52 -2.61 -5.19
CA GLU A 250 -20.71 -3.24 -6.49
C GLU A 250 -19.67 -4.34 -6.73
N ALA A 251 -18.39 -4.06 -6.50
CA ALA A 251 -17.29 -4.97 -6.80
C ALA A 251 -17.32 -6.27 -5.96
N ILE A 252 -17.72 -6.21 -4.69
CA ILE A 252 -17.84 -7.41 -3.83
C ILE A 252 -19.18 -8.14 -3.98
N SER A 253 -20.17 -7.53 -4.65
CA SER A 253 -21.49 -8.13 -4.89
C SER A 253 -21.57 -8.93 -6.20
N VAL A 254 -20.50 -8.93 -7.00
CA VAL A 254 -20.46 -9.68 -8.25
C VAL A 254 -20.55 -11.17 -7.96
N SER A 255 -21.51 -11.83 -8.60
CA SER A 255 -21.60 -13.29 -8.53
C SER A 255 -20.31 -13.93 -9.04
N TRP A 256 -19.74 -14.85 -8.26
CA TRP A 256 -18.42 -15.44 -8.54
C TRP A 256 -18.35 -16.23 -9.85
N ASN A 257 -19.47 -16.74 -10.34
CA ASN A 257 -19.55 -17.37 -11.66
C ASN A 257 -19.35 -16.40 -12.85
N ASN A 258 -19.50 -15.09 -12.61
CA ASN A 258 -19.28 -14.03 -13.61
C ASN A 258 -17.86 -13.43 -13.53
N LEU A 259 -17.06 -13.85 -12.55
CA LEU A 259 -15.68 -13.40 -12.43
C LEU A 259 -14.77 -14.12 -13.44
N PRO A 260 -13.65 -13.50 -13.84
CA PRO A 260 -12.64 -14.15 -14.66
C PRO A 260 -12.22 -15.51 -14.08
N ARG A 261 -12.06 -16.54 -14.93
CA ARG A 261 -11.68 -17.89 -14.48
C ARG A 261 -10.36 -17.96 -13.70
N ARG A 262 -9.52 -16.93 -13.81
CA ARG A 262 -8.20 -16.86 -13.18
C ARG A 262 -8.16 -15.89 -11.99
N THR A 263 -9.32 -15.43 -11.51
CA THR A 263 -9.41 -14.58 -10.32
C THR A 263 -8.66 -15.22 -9.17
N ALA A 264 -7.83 -14.42 -8.50
CA ALA A 264 -6.99 -14.85 -7.40
C ALA A 264 -7.81 -15.56 -6.32
N LYS A 265 -7.32 -16.72 -5.85
CA LYS A 265 -7.94 -17.48 -4.76
C LYS A 265 -8.07 -16.66 -3.47
N LEU A 266 -7.14 -15.71 -3.28
CA LEU A 266 -7.13 -14.77 -2.17
C LEU A 266 -8.35 -13.85 -2.18
N TYR A 267 -8.83 -13.41 -3.36
CA TYR A 267 -10.08 -12.64 -3.46
C TYR A 267 -11.22 -13.40 -2.76
N PHE A 268 -11.47 -14.65 -3.15
CA PHE A 268 -12.57 -15.43 -2.61
C PHE A 268 -12.41 -15.68 -1.10
N ALA A 269 -11.19 -15.99 -0.64
CA ALA A 269 -10.92 -16.24 0.76
C ALA A 269 -11.14 -14.99 1.63
N MET A 270 -10.71 -13.81 1.16
CA MET A 270 -10.96 -12.53 1.82
C MET A 270 -12.47 -12.23 1.90
N ARG A 271 -13.21 -12.43 0.79
CA ARG A 271 -14.68 -12.24 0.79
C ARG A 271 -15.41 -13.17 1.76
N VAL A 272 -14.99 -14.44 1.87
CA VAL A 272 -15.56 -15.37 2.86
C VAL A 272 -15.32 -14.88 4.28
N LEU A 273 -14.09 -14.49 4.59
CA LEU A 273 -13.71 -14.05 5.93
C LEU A 273 -14.45 -12.77 6.32
N GLU A 274 -14.49 -11.77 5.45
CA GLU A 274 -15.22 -10.52 5.71
C GLU A 274 -16.72 -10.74 5.87
N ASN A 275 -17.32 -11.65 5.09
CA ASN A 275 -18.74 -11.98 5.21
C ASN A 275 -19.04 -12.67 6.54
N TYR A 276 -18.14 -13.55 7.01
CA TYR A 276 -18.23 -14.16 8.33
C TYR A 276 -18.10 -13.11 9.44
N GLU A 277 -17.03 -12.30 9.41
CA GLU A 277 -16.78 -11.21 10.37
C GLU A 277 -18.00 -10.29 10.47
N LEU A 278 -18.55 -9.87 9.32
CA LEU A 278 -19.74 -9.03 9.25
C LEU A 278 -20.98 -9.69 9.88
N SER A 279 -21.23 -10.98 9.62
CA SER A 279 -22.42 -11.66 10.15
C SER A 279 -22.36 -11.93 11.65
N GLU A 280 -21.15 -12.09 12.18
CA GLU A 280 -20.93 -12.34 13.62
C GLU A 280 -20.68 -11.04 14.39
N GLY A 281 -20.72 -9.88 13.73
CA GLY A 281 -20.45 -8.58 14.33
C GLY A 281 -19.01 -8.42 14.81
N ARG A 282 -18.07 -9.13 14.21
CA ARG A 282 -16.64 -9.08 14.56
C ARG A 282 -15.91 -7.97 13.82
N SER A 283 -14.93 -7.40 14.48
CA SER A 283 -13.96 -6.50 13.86
C SER A 283 -12.88 -7.30 13.13
N PRO A 284 -12.23 -6.72 12.11
CA PRO A 284 -11.12 -7.38 11.42
C PRO A 284 -10.03 -7.84 12.40
N GLY A 285 -9.61 -9.08 12.26
CA GLY A 285 -8.54 -9.66 13.08
C GLY A 285 -8.97 -10.16 14.47
N GLU A 286 -10.26 -10.09 14.82
CA GLU A 286 -10.82 -10.72 16.03
C GLU A 286 -11.16 -12.21 15.84
N THR A 287 -10.98 -12.74 14.62
CA THR A 287 -11.12 -14.17 14.37
C THR A 287 -9.96 -14.95 14.98
N THR A 288 -10.26 -16.16 15.43
CA THR A 288 -9.33 -17.07 16.10
C THR A 288 -9.46 -18.47 15.51
N LEU A 289 -8.56 -19.37 15.90
CA LEU A 289 -8.58 -20.75 15.41
C LEU A 289 -9.89 -21.51 15.73
N SER A 290 -10.63 -21.13 16.77
CA SER A 290 -11.93 -21.75 17.08
C SER A 290 -13.01 -21.44 16.05
N ASP A 291 -12.81 -20.43 15.22
CA ASP A 291 -13.78 -19.96 14.23
C ASP A 291 -13.66 -20.67 12.89
N ILE A 292 -12.55 -21.38 12.66
CA ILE A 292 -12.28 -22.10 11.41
C ILE A 292 -13.48 -22.96 10.97
N PRO A 293 -14.12 -23.78 11.82
CA PRO A 293 -15.28 -24.58 11.39
C PRO A 293 -16.43 -23.72 10.87
N ALA A 294 -16.71 -22.59 11.52
CA ALA A 294 -17.79 -21.67 11.12
C ALA A 294 -17.44 -20.90 9.84
N VAL A 295 -16.18 -20.49 9.68
CA VAL A 295 -15.69 -19.83 8.45
C VAL A 295 -15.73 -20.79 7.26
N LEU A 296 -15.38 -22.07 7.47
CA LEU A 296 -15.49 -23.10 6.42
C LEU A 296 -16.94 -23.44 6.05
N ALA A 297 -17.86 -23.42 7.03
CA ALA A 297 -19.29 -23.50 6.74
C ALA A 297 -19.74 -22.30 5.89
N ARG A 298 -19.31 -21.08 6.25
CA ARG A 298 -19.61 -19.88 5.46
C ARG A 298 -19.05 -19.96 4.04
N ARG A 299 -17.82 -20.47 3.88
CA ARG A 299 -17.21 -20.73 2.56
C ARG A 299 -18.12 -21.61 1.70
N LYS A 300 -18.62 -22.71 2.28
CA LYS A 300 -19.53 -23.64 1.60
C LYS A 300 -20.80 -22.93 1.15
N ASP A 301 -21.47 -22.23 2.05
CA ASP A 301 -22.71 -21.51 1.75
C ASP A 301 -22.51 -20.49 0.61
N MET A 302 -21.42 -19.73 0.63
CA MET A 302 -21.10 -18.76 -0.42
C MET A 302 -20.77 -19.43 -1.75
N CYS A 303 -19.99 -20.52 -1.74
CA CYS A 303 -19.69 -21.32 -2.91
C CYS A 303 -20.96 -21.89 -3.56
N ASP A 304 -21.87 -22.44 -2.75
CA ASP A 304 -23.14 -23.00 -3.22
C ASP A 304 -24.03 -21.90 -3.82
N ASN A 305 -24.16 -20.76 -3.13
CA ASN A 305 -24.98 -19.63 -3.58
C ASN A 305 -24.45 -18.95 -4.84
N MET A 306 -23.12 -18.89 -5.02
CA MET A 306 -22.47 -18.20 -6.15
C MET A 306 -21.98 -19.17 -7.24
N SER A 307 -22.35 -20.45 -7.15
CA SER A 307 -22.01 -21.51 -8.12
C SER A 307 -20.49 -21.64 -8.38
N LEU A 308 -19.69 -21.57 -7.32
CA LEU A 308 -18.22 -21.73 -7.38
C LEU A 308 -17.82 -23.03 -6.67
N SER A 309 -16.89 -23.79 -7.25
CA SER A 309 -16.33 -24.96 -6.57
C SER A 309 -15.52 -24.56 -5.34
N GLU A 310 -15.77 -25.20 -4.19
CA GLU A 310 -14.99 -25.01 -2.95
C GLU A 310 -13.47 -25.20 -3.15
N SER A 311 -13.04 -25.95 -4.17
CA SER A 311 -11.62 -26.14 -4.52
C SER A 311 -10.90 -24.85 -4.94
N GLN A 312 -11.65 -23.81 -5.34
CA GLN A 312 -11.13 -22.48 -5.66
C GLN A 312 -10.72 -21.71 -4.40
N ILE A 313 -11.15 -22.14 -3.21
CA ILE A 313 -10.88 -21.49 -1.93
C ILE A 313 -10.19 -22.50 -1.00
N PRO A 314 -8.85 -22.64 -1.08
CA PRO A 314 -8.11 -23.64 -0.34
C PRO A 314 -8.33 -23.50 1.17
N THR A 315 -8.59 -24.61 1.86
CA THR A 315 -8.76 -24.62 3.32
C THR A 315 -7.56 -24.03 4.03
N ALA A 316 -6.34 -24.39 3.62
CA ALA A 316 -5.10 -23.85 4.18
C ALA A 316 -4.98 -22.32 4.05
N LEU A 317 -5.58 -21.71 3.02
CA LEU A 317 -5.61 -20.26 2.86
C LEU A 317 -6.54 -19.62 3.90
N ILE A 318 -7.74 -20.18 4.09
CA ILE A 318 -8.69 -19.71 5.12
C ILE A 318 -8.07 -19.87 6.52
N GLU A 319 -7.49 -21.03 6.82
CA GLU A 319 -6.85 -21.29 8.11
C GLU A 319 -5.75 -20.26 8.40
N ARG A 320 -4.90 -19.95 7.42
CA ARG A 320 -3.85 -18.93 7.56
C ARG A 320 -4.44 -17.53 7.80
N LEU A 321 -5.44 -17.12 7.03
CA LEU A 321 -6.07 -15.80 7.20
C LEU A 321 -6.78 -15.66 8.55
N VAL A 322 -7.42 -16.73 9.04
CA VAL A 322 -8.08 -16.75 10.36
C VAL A 322 -7.05 -16.76 11.49
N ALA A 323 -5.97 -17.54 11.33
CA ALA A 323 -4.88 -17.62 12.31
C ALA A 323 -4.04 -16.34 12.40
N ALA A 324 -4.08 -15.50 11.35
CA ALA A 324 -3.38 -14.22 11.30
C ALA A 324 -3.79 -13.30 12.46
N GLY A 325 -5.09 -13.25 12.78
CA GLY A 325 -5.63 -12.23 13.67
C GLY A 325 -5.24 -10.83 13.18
N LYS A 326 -4.61 -10.04 14.05
CA LYS A 326 -4.06 -8.71 13.73
C LYS A 326 -2.60 -8.71 13.25
N LYS A 327 -2.00 -9.89 13.07
CA LYS A 327 -0.57 -9.98 12.72
C LYS A 327 -0.34 -9.53 11.28
N GLU A 328 0.70 -8.72 11.12
CA GLU A 328 1.21 -8.29 9.82
C GLU A 328 2.71 -8.59 9.74
N HIS A 329 3.17 -9.01 8.56
CA HIS A 329 4.59 -9.18 8.31
C HIS A 329 5.21 -7.88 7.77
N PRO A 330 6.24 -7.29 8.40
CA PRO A 330 6.83 -6.04 7.95
C PRO A 330 7.26 -6.01 6.47
N PRO A 331 7.84 -7.10 5.89
CA PRO A 331 8.14 -7.12 4.45
C PRO A 331 6.89 -7.01 3.56
N VAL A 332 5.76 -7.57 3.99
CA VAL A 332 4.49 -7.50 3.27
C VAL A 332 3.87 -6.11 3.41
N CYS A 333 3.92 -5.51 4.60
CA CYS A 333 3.55 -4.11 4.84
C CYS A 333 4.32 -3.16 3.91
N ALA A 334 5.63 -3.36 3.77
CA ALA A 334 6.47 -2.54 2.88
C ALA A 334 6.08 -2.67 1.40
N ILE A 335 5.76 -3.89 0.94
CA ILE A 335 5.28 -4.14 -0.43
C ILE A 335 3.94 -3.42 -0.65
N LEU A 336 2.96 -3.66 0.23
CA LEU A 336 1.61 -3.11 0.09
C LEU A 336 1.59 -1.58 0.24
N GLY A 337 2.25 -1.04 1.26
CA GLY A 337 2.36 0.40 1.47
C GLY A 337 3.16 1.11 0.37
N GLY A 338 4.15 0.42 -0.23
CA GLY A 338 4.86 0.85 -1.43
C GLY A 338 3.95 0.97 -2.65
N ILE A 339 3.20 -0.10 -2.94
CA ILE A 339 2.26 -0.14 -4.07
C ILE A 339 1.17 0.90 -3.89
N LEU A 340 0.53 0.97 -2.72
CA LEU A 340 -0.51 1.96 -2.46
C LEU A 340 0.03 3.40 -2.55
N GLY A 341 1.24 3.66 -2.03
CA GLY A 341 1.87 4.97 -2.16
C GLY A 341 2.02 5.39 -3.61
N GLN A 342 2.46 4.46 -4.47
CA GLN A 342 2.56 4.68 -5.90
C GLN A 342 1.18 4.87 -6.57
N GLU A 343 0.15 4.12 -6.17
CA GLU A 343 -1.21 4.29 -6.69
C GLU A 343 -1.81 5.66 -6.38
N VAL A 344 -1.60 6.14 -5.14
CA VAL A 344 -2.04 7.48 -4.73
C VAL A 344 -1.29 8.56 -5.49
N ILE A 345 0.03 8.41 -5.69
CA ILE A 345 0.80 9.33 -6.53
C ILE A 345 0.28 9.35 -7.97
N LYS A 346 -0.04 8.18 -8.55
CA LYS A 346 -0.60 8.10 -9.92
C LYS A 346 -1.96 8.80 -10.01
N SER A 347 -2.85 8.62 -9.03
CA SER A 347 -4.18 9.24 -9.06
C SER A 347 -4.15 10.76 -8.88
N ILE A 348 -3.19 11.30 -8.11
CA ILE A 348 -2.97 12.75 -7.96
C ILE A 348 -2.27 13.33 -9.19
N SER A 349 -1.25 12.64 -9.70
CA SER A 349 -0.46 13.10 -10.83
C SER A 349 -1.17 12.92 -12.18
N CYS A 350 -2.23 12.12 -12.24
CA CYS A 350 -2.89 11.70 -13.48
C CYS A 350 -1.92 11.11 -14.51
N LYS A 351 -0.87 10.41 -14.04
CA LYS A 351 0.19 9.83 -14.88
C LYS A 351 0.39 8.36 -14.54
N GLY A 352 0.50 7.55 -15.59
CA GLY A 352 0.67 6.10 -15.47
C GLY A 352 -0.66 5.38 -15.24
N ASP A 353 -0.68 4.09 -15.55
CA ASP A 353 -1.88 3.27 -15.48
C ASP A 353 -2.22 2.95 -14.01
N PRO A 354 -3.35 3.43 -13.46
CA PRO A 354 -3.76 3.09 -12.10
C PRO A 354 -4.27 1.65 -12.03
N ILE A 355 -4.15 1.03 -10.85
CA ILE A 355 -4.77 -0.27 -10.55
C ILE A 355 -6.29 -0.12 -10.69
N LYS A 356 -6.90 -1.08 -11.37
CA LYS A 356 -8.35 -1.20 -11.51
C LYS A 356 -8.73 -2.67 -11.31
N ASN A 357 -9.47 -3.03 -10.26
CA ASN A 357 -9.79 -2.24 -9.05
C ASN A 357 -9.33 -2.94 -7.76
N PHE A 358 -8.83 -4.17 -7.85
CA PHE A 358 -8.17 -4.84 -6.75
C PHE A 358 -6.72 -5.17 -7.10
N PHE A 359 -5.89 -5.19 -6.07
CA PHE A 359 -4.58 -5.81 -6.09
C PHE A 359 -4.45 -6.79 -4.93
N TYR A 360 -3.94 -7.97 -5.23
CA TYR A 360 -3.71 -9.05 -4.29
C TYR A 360 -2.24 -9.43 -4.25
N PHE A 361 -1.73 -9.67 -3.05
CA PHE A 361 -0.39 -10.20 -2.85
C PHE A 361 -0.40 -11.37 -1.86
N ASP A 362 0.37 -12.42 -2.16
CA ASP A 362 0.60 -13.52 -1.22
C ASP A 362 2.09 -13.86 -1.17
N ALA A 363 2.71 -13.72 0.00
CA ALA A 363 4.13 -14.03 0.15
C ALA A 363 4.45 -15.52 -0.03
N ALA A 364 3.46 -16.42 0.08
CA ALA A 364 3.70 -17.86 -0.11
C ALA A 364 4.08 -18.22 -1.55
N ASP A 365 3.59 -17.49 -2.55
CA ASP A 365 3.98 -17.67 -3.94
C ASP A 365 4.69 -16.45 -4.56
N GLY A 366 4.78 -15.35 -3.80
CA GLY A 366 5.46 -14.12 -4.18
C GLY A 366 4.76 -13.34 -5.30
N LYS A 367 3.49 -13.64 -5.60
CA LYS A 367 2.78 -13.01 -6.71
C LYS A 367 1.98 -11.81 -6.24
N GLY A 368 2.09 -10.73 -7.01
CA GLY A 368 1.15 -9.60 -7.01
C GLY A 368 0.25 -9.68 -8.24
N VAL A 369 -1.06 -9.67 -8.07
CA VAL A 369 -2.05 -9.80 -9.15
C VAL A 369 -3.04 -8.64 -9.09
N ILE A 370 -3.27 -8.01 -10.24
CA ILE A 370 -4.33 -7.00 -10.40
C ILE A 370 -5.59 -7.71 -10.91
N GLU A 371 -6.71 -7.47 -10.26
CA GLU A 371 -8.03 -7.99 -10.64
C GLU A 371 -8.96 -6.82 -10.98
N ASP A 372 -9.39 -6.73 -12.24
CA ASP A 372 -10.41 -5.79 -12.71
C ASP A 372 -11.79 -6.43 -12.51
N ILE A 373 -12.34 -6.26 -11.31
CA ILE A 373 -13.65 -6.80 -10.95
C ILE A 373 -14.73 -5.85 -11.50
N PRO A 374 -15.56 -6.29 -12.46
CA PRO A 374 -16.57 -5.43 -13.07
C PRO A 374 -17.69 -5.10 -12.06
N PRO A 375 -18.55 -4.10 -12.32
CA PRO A 375 -19.81 -3.98 -11.58
C PRO A 375 -20.72 -5.20 -11.86
N PRO A 376 -21.68 -5.50 -10.97
CA PRO A 376 -22.69 -6.52 -11.23
C PRO A 376 -23.45 -6.20 -12.52
N PRO A 377 -23.90 -7.22 -13.27
CA PRO A 377 -24.77 -6.98 -14.42
C PRO A 377 -26.04 -6.25 -13.96
N PRO A 378 -26.58 -5.33 -14.79
CA PRO A 378 -27.82 -4.64 -14.46
C PRO A 378 -28.92 -5.67 -14.17
N SER A 379 -29.70 -5.44 -13.12
CA SER A 379 -30.85 -6.28 -12.80
C SER A 379 -31.79 -6.33 -14.00
N VAL A 380 -32.03 -7.53 -14.54
CA VAL A 380 -33.06 -7.75 -15.54
C VAL A 380 -34.39 -7.62 -14.81
N ASN A 381 -35.01 -6.44 -14.90
CA ASN A 381 -36.36 -6.20 -14.37
C ASN A 381 -37.40 -6.99 -15.14
#